data_AF-A0A0H5CE80-F1
#
_entry.id   AF-A0A0H5CE80-F1
#
_cell.length_a   1.000
_cell.length_b   1.000
_cell.length_c   1.000
_cell.angle_alpha   90.00
_cell.angle_beta   90.00
_cell.angle_gamma   90.00
#
_symmetry.space_group_name_H-M   'P 1'
#
loop_
_entity.id
_entity.type
_entity.pdbx_description
1 polymer ?
#
loop_
_entity_poly.entity_id
_entity_poly.type
_entity_poly.pdbx_seq_one_letter_code
_entity_poly.pdbx_strand_id
1 'polypeptide(L)' 'MKLRDEDVWHAVWHGEHDALGEFDGTREDAIRWARDRSSRCLIFSEETSDLVPLGDDS' A
#
# COMPACT_ATOMS: atom_id res chain seq x y z
N MET A 1 -15.97 -19.06 -14.22
CA MET A 1 -15.53 -18.20 -13.09
C MET A 1 -14.03 -18.42 -12.96
N LYS A 2 -13.21 -17.55 -13.59
CA LYS A 2 -11.76 -17.79 -13.75
C LYS A 2 -10.98 -16.99 -12.70
N LEU A 3 -10.17 -17.73 -11.95
CA LEU A 3 -8.84 -17.41 -11.39
C LEU A 3 -8.74 -16.14 -10.52
N ARG A 4 -8.82 -16.34 -9.20
CA ARG A 4 -8.23 -15.45 -8.19
C ARG A 4 -6.82 -15.99 -7.92
N ASP A 5 -5.81 -15.62 -8.70
CA ASP A 5 -4.46 -16.19 -8.51
C ASP A 5 -3.31 -15.20 -8.67
N GLU A 6 -3.61 -13.90 -8.62
CA GLU A 6 -2.58 -12.90 -8.46
C GLU A 6 -3.14 -11.93 -7.40
N ASP A 7 -2.64 -12.01 -6.16
CA ASP A 7 -2.94 -11.03 -5.12
C ASP A 7 -2.39 -9.67 -5.60
N VAL A 8 -3.19 -8.96 -6.40
CA VAL A 8 -2.89 -7.60 -6.84
C VAL A 8 -3.15 -6.68 -5.67
N TRP A 9 -2.07 -6.10 -5.15
CA TRP A 9 -2.09 -5.08 -4.13
C TRP A 9 -2.18 -3.71 -4.78
N HIS A 10 -3.10 -2.91 -4.26
CA HIS A 10 -3.30 -1.52 -4.66
C HIS A 10 -2.73 -0.59 -3.58
N ALA A 11 -1.81 0.29 -3.96
CA ALA A 11 -1.24 1.32 -3.11
C ALA A 11 -1.63 2.70 -3.61
N VAL A 12 -2.06 3.57 -2.70
CA VAL A 12 -2.40 4.96 -2.99
C VAL A 12 -1.55 5.89 -2.14
N TRP A 13 -0.98 6.91 -2.76
CA TRP A 13 -0.30 7.99 -2.09
C TRP A 13 -1.23 9.20 -2.03
N HIS A 14 -1.63 9.59 -0.83
CA HIS A 14 -2.49 10.75 -0.60
C HIS A 14 -1.70 11.94 -0.07
N GLY A 15 -2.02 13.12 -0.60
CA GLY A 15 -1.79 14.40 0.05
C GLY A 15 -2.93 14.71 1.03
N GLU A 16 -2.94 15.92 1.58
CA GLU A 16 -3.93 16.34 2.58
C GLU A 16 -5.39 16.26 2.09
N HIS A 17 -5.60 16.45 0.78
CA HIS A 17 -6.92 16.53 0.17
C HIS A 17 -7.13 15.66 -1.07
N ASP A 18 -6.06 15.19 -1.71
CA ASP A 18 -6.13 14.50 -3.01
C ASP A 18 -5.18 13.30 -3.07
N ALA A 19 -5.51 12.31 -3.92
CA ALA A 19 -4.58 11.27 -4.31
C ALA A 19 -3.50 11.86 -5.22
N LEU A 20 -2.23 11.74 -4.81
CA LEU A 20 -1.05 12.17 -5.55
C LEU A 20 -0.52 11.08 -6.49
N GLY A 21 -0.90 9.82 -6.27
CA GLY A 21 -0.57 8.71 -7.17
C GLY A 21 -1.13 7.37 -6.71
N GLU A 22 -1.23 6.44 -7.65
CA GLU A 22 -1.74 5.07 -7.44
C GLU A 22 -0.77 4.06 -8.07
N PHE A 23 -0.74 2.86 -7.53
CA PHE A 23 0.06 1.75 -8.03
C PHE A 23 -0.63 0.41 -7.77
N ASP A 24 -0.71 -0.40 -8.82
CA ASP A 24 -1.19 -1.79 -8.76
C ASP A 24 -0.02 -2.73 -9.04
N GLY A 25 0.17 -3.73 -8.20
CA GLY A 25 1.23 -4.72 -8.39
C GLY A 25 1.23 -5.79 -7.32
N THR A 26 2.38 -6.45 -7.15
CA THR A 26 2.55 -7.39 -6.05
C THR A 26 2.62 -6.64 -4.72
N ARG A 27 2.39 -7.34 -3.60
CA ARG A 27 2.57 -6.79 -2.26
C ARG A 27 3.96 -6.15 -2.07
N GLU A 28 5.01 -6.82 -2.53
CA GLU A 28 6.39 -6.33 -2.39
C GLU A 28 6.62 -5.06 -3.21
N ASP A 29 6.11 -5.01 -4.44
CA ASP A 29 6.25 -3.83 -5.29
C ASP A 29 5.44 -2.64 -4.77
N ALA A 30 4.23 -2.88 -4.26
CA ALA A 30 3.39 -1.85 -3.64
C ALA A 30 4.06 -1.25 -2.39
N ILE A 31 4.67 -2.11 -1.56
CA ILE A 31 5.45 -1.70 -0.38
C ILE A 31 6.69 -0.89 -0.80
N ARG A 32 7.43 -1.33 -1.82
CA ARG A 32 8.60 -0.59 -2.34
C ARG A 32 8.20 0.75 -2.93
N TRP A 33 7.13 0.78 -3.72
CA TRP A 33 6.57 1.99 -4.33
C TRP A 33 6.18 3.03 -3.28
N ALA A 34 5.58 2.58 -2.18
CA ALA A 34 5.22 3.44 -1.05
C ALA A 34 6.47 3.98 -0.34
N ARG A 35 7.43 3.11 0.02
CA ARG A 35 8.68 3.50 0.70
C ARG A 35 9.53 4.51 -0.07
N ASP A 36 9.58 4.40 -1.40
CA ASP A 36 10.35 5.33 -2.25
C ASP A 36 9.81 6.77 -2.17
N ARG A 37 8.50 6.95 -1.91
CA ARG A 37 7.84 8.26 -1.82
C ARG A 37 7.88 8.83 -0.41
N SER A 38 7.73 7.99 0.60
CA SER A 38 7.79 8.40 2.00
C SER A 38 8.20 7.23 2.89
N SER A 39 9.19 7.46 3.73
CA SER A 39 9.56 6.51 4.79
C SER A 39 8.47 6.38 5.88
N ARG A 40 7.43 7.23 5.86
CA ARG A 40 6.33 7.23 6.84
C ARG A 40 4.99 6.82 6.20
N CYS A 41 5.01 5.90 5.23
CA CYS A 41 3.79 5.39 4.64
C CYS A 41 2.95 4.61 5.65
N LEU A 42 1.64 4.83 5.61
CA LEU A 42 0.64 4.03 6.32
C LEU A 42 0.04 3.02 5.33
N ILE A 43 -0.28 1.82 5.80
CA ILE A 43 -0.97 0.78 5.05
C ILE A 43 -2.29 0.49 5.75
N PHE A 44 -3.33 0.24 4.98
CA PHE A 44 -4.58 -0.26 5.52
C PHE A 44 -4.48 -1.76 5.86
N SER A 45 -4.76 -2.10 7.11
CA SER A 45 -4.87 -3.48 7.59
C SER A 45 -6.34 -3.88 7.59
N GLU A 46 -6.71 -4.85 6.75
CA GLU A 46 -8.08 -5.39 6.74
C GLU A 46 -8.44 -6.08 8.06
N GLU A 47 -7.47 -6.70 8.73
CA GLU A 47 -7.66 -7.39 10.01
C GLU A 47 -8.13 -6.44 11.11
N THR A 48 -7.52 -5.26 11.19
CA THR A 48 -7.84 -4.26 12.21
C THR A 48 -8.80 -3.19 11.70
N SER A 49 -9.09 -3.19 10.40
CA SER A 49 -9.80 -2.12 9.68
C SER A 49 -9.22 -0.73 9.98
N ASP A 50 -7.89 -0.64 10.05
CA ASP A 50 -7.19 0.59 10.45
C ASP A 50 -5.90 0.82 9.65
N LEU A 51 -5.42 2.06 9.63
CA LEU A 51 -4.16 2.45 9.00
C LEU A 51 -3.00 2.24 9.96
N VAL A 52 -2.12 1.28 9.64
CA VAL A 52 -0.91 0.98 10.41
C VAL A 52 0.32 1.52 9.68
N PRO A 53 1.32 2.08 10.37
CA PRO A 53 2.58 2.42 9.74
C PRO A 53 3.19 1.17 9.10
N LEU A 54 3.67 1.30 7.85
CA LEU A 54 4.51 0.31 7.22
C LEU A 54 5.79 0.21 8.04
N GLY A 55 5.80 -0.70 9.01
CA GLY A 55 6.78 -0.77 10.08
C GLY A 55 8.21 -0.57 9.58
N ASP A 56 8.92 0.31 10.28
CA ASP A 56 10.36 0.21 10.45
C ASP A 56 10.59 -1.12 11.18
N ASP A 57 11.05 -2.15 10.45
CA ASP A 57 11.65 -3.33 11.06
C ASP A 57 12.89 -2.84 11.84
N SER A 58 12.75 -2.64 13.14
CA SER A 58 13.86 -2.45 14.10
C SER A 58 13.79 -3.52 15.17
#